data_AF-A0A356GE88-F1
#
_entry.id   AF-A0A356GE88-F1
#
_cell.length_a   1.000
_cell.length_b   1.000
_cell.length_c   1.000
_cell.angle_alpha   90.00
_cell.angle_beta   90.00
_cell.angle_gamma   90.00
#
_symmetry.space_group_name_H-M   'P 1'
#
loop_
_entity.id
_entity.type
_entity.pdbx_description
1 polymer ?
#
loop_
_entity_poly.entity_id
_entity_poly.type
_entity_poly.pdbx_seq_one_letter_code
_entity_poly.pdbx_strand_id
1 'polypeptide(L)'
;MKLAATVIIALLLASSFATAMYLFVSFFAENELEKSEFVKITNNRIEIFANYENLEYYIRCSMFAYAQQKTVIVIHIDRSDAHFDEIMYIAESFASRHGNVRCELI
;
A
#
# COMPACT_ATOMS: atom_id res chain seq x y z
N MET A 1 30.16 10.70 29.42
CA MET A 1 30.05 11.40 28.12
C MET A 1 30.13 10.47 26.90
N LYS A 2 30.97 9.42 26.86
CA LYS A 2 31.11 8.55 25.66
C LYS A 2 29.85 7.71 25.32
N LEU A 3 29.16 7.16 26.33
CA LEU A 3 27.99 6.30 26.11
C LEU A 3 26.82 7.04 25.44
N ALA A 4 26.52 8.26 25.89
CA ALA A 4 25.43 9.06 25.32
C ALA A 4 25.68 9.39 23.84
N ALA A 5 26.92 9.73 23.46
CA ALA A 5 27.28 9.96 22.07
C ALA A 5 27.15 8.70 21.22
N THR A 6 27.59 7.54 21.72
CA THR A 6 27.42 6.25 21.03
C THR A 6 25.96 5.90 20.82
N VAL A 7 25.10 6.10 21.83
CA VAL A 7 23.65 5.85 21.73
C VAL A 7 23.00 6.76 20.69
N ILE A 8 23.35 8.06 20.68
CA ILE A 8 22.83 9.00 19.68
C ILE A 8 23.24 8.58 18.27
N ILE A 9 24.50 8.23 18.05
CA ILE A 9 24.98 7.77 16.74
C ILE A 9 24.26 6.48 16.31
N ALA A 10 24.06 5.52 17.22
CA ALA A 10 23.33 4.29 16.93
C ALA A 10 21.86 4.56 16.54
N LEU A 11 21.19 5.48 17.22
CA LEU A 11 19.82 5.89 16.89
C LEU A 11 19.75 6.58 15.53
N LEU A 12 20.72 7.43 15.20
CA LEU A 12 20.80 8.08 13.89
C LEU A 12 21.02 7.07 12.76
N LEU A 13 21.91 6.09 12.96
CA LEU A 13 22.17 5.02 12.00
C LEU A 13 20.95 4.10 11.81
N ALA A 14 20.26 3.74 12.90
CA ALA A 14 19.04 2.95 12.82
C ALA A 14 17.93 3.70 12.07
N SER A 15 17.80 5.00 12.32
CA SER A 15 16.81 5.86 11.66
C SER A 15 17.12 6.03 10.17
N SER A 16 18.40 6.24 9.81
CA SER A 16 18.80 6.38 8.41
C SER A 16 18.61 5.08 7.64
N PHE A 17 18.94 3.93 8.25
CA PHE A 17 18.69 2.62 7.66
C PHE A 17 17.19 2.36 7.45
N ALA A 18 16.37 2.62 8.46
CA ALA A 18 14.91 2.47 8.35
C ALA A 18 14.33 3.35 7.22
N THR A 19 14.83 4.59 7.10
CA THR A 19 14.44 5.51 6.03
C THR A 19 14.85 4.99 4.66
N ALA A 20 16.07 4.49 4.51
CA ALA A 20 16.56 3.92 3.26
C ALA A 20 15.74 2.68 2.84
N MET A 21 15.40 1.81 3.79
CA MET A 21 14.55 0.65 3.54
C MET A 21 13.13 1.05 3.15
N TYR A 22 12.55 2.05 3.82
CA TYR A 22 11.25 2.58 3.44
C TYR A 22 11.24 3.11 2.00
N LEU A 23 12.25 3.90 1.61
CA LEU A 23 12.39 4.43 0.25
C LEU A 23 12.57 3.31 -0.78
N PHE A 24 13.39 2.31 -0.48
CA PHE A 24 13.61 1.16 -1.34
C PHE A 24 12.32 0.36 -1.58
N VAL A 25 11.57 0.05 -0.52
CA VAL A 25 10.28 -0.66 -0.61
C VAL A 25 9.24 0.18 -1.36
N SER A 26 9.19 1.49 -1.12
CA SER A 26 8.26 2.39 -1.81
C SER A 26 8.53 2.42 -3.32
N PHE A 27 9.81 2.50 -3.72
CA PHE A 27 10.21 2.47 -5.12
C PHE A 27 9.84 1.15 -5.81
N PHE A 28 10.07 0.01 -5.13
CA PHE A 28 9.70 -1.29 -5.68
C PHE A 28 8.17 -1.41 -5.81
N ALA A 29 7.43 -1.00 -4.79
CA ALA A 29 5.97 -1.00 -4.79
C ALA A 29 5.40 -0.13 -5.93
N GLU A 30 5.95 1.05 -6.16
CA GLU A 30 5.54 1.92 -7.26
C GLU A 30 5.74 1.24 -8.62
N ASN A 31 6.93 0.70 -8.87
CA ASN A 31 7.25 -0.02 -10.11
C ASN A 31 6.40 -1.29 -10.33
N GLU A 32 5.98 -1.97 -9.26
CA GLU A 32 5.04 -3.09 -9.33
C GLU A 32 3.63 -2.66 -9.70
N LEU A 33 3.15 -1.53 -9.15
CA LEU A 33 1.83 -0.99 -9.47
C LEU A 33 1.79 -0.47 -10.92
N GLU A 34 2.83 0.19 -11.39
CA GLU A 34 2.93 0.71 -12.77
C GLU A 34 2.92 -0.39 -13.83
N LYS A 35 3.42 -1.58 -13.49
CA LYS A 35 3.46 -2.75 -14.40
C LYS A 35 2.22 -3.62 -14.31
N SER A 36 1.37 -3.41 -13.30
CA SER A 36 0.21 -4.25 -13.06
C SER A 36 -0.90 -3.95 -14.07
N GLU A 37 -1.49 -5.01 -14.64
CA GLU A 37 -2.70 -4.90 -15.47
C GLU A 37 -3.96 -4.68 -14.61
N PHE A 38 -3.87 -4.96 -13.30
CA PHE A 38 -4.98 -4.86 -12.34
C PHE A 38 -5.03 -3.52 -11.62
N VAL A 39 -4.07 -2.63 -11.86
CA VAL A 39 -4.00 -1.34 -11.19
C VAL A 39 -3.96 -0.20 -12.21
N LYS A 40 -4.79 0.81 -12.01
CA LYS A 40 -4.73 2.07 -12.76
C LYS A 40 -4.43 3.22 -11.82
N ILE A 41 -3.36 3.94 -12.12
CA ILE A 41 -2.93 5.10 -11.35
C ILE A 41 -3.33 6.35 -12.12
N THR A 42 -4.22 7.14 -11.55
CA THR A 42 -4.60 8.46 -12.03
C THR A 42 -4.23 9.48 -10.94
N ASN A 43 -4.07 10.77 -11.28
CA ASN A 43 -3.69 11.79 -10.31
C ASN A 43 -4.46 11.68 -8.98
N ASN A 44 -3.74 11.40 -7.89
CA ASN A 44 -4.25 11.19 -6.52
C ASN A 44 -5.31 10.08 -6.36
N ARG A 45 -5.42 9.14 -7.31
CA ARG A 45 -6.34 8.01 -7.25
C ARG A 45 -5.69 6.73 -7.79
N ILE A 46 -5.75 5.67 -7.01
CA ILE A 46 -5.32 4.33 -7.43
C ILE A 46 -6.56 3.46 -7.50
N GLU A 47 -6.84 2.91 -8.67
CA GLU A 47 -7.94 1.99 -8.90
C GLU A 47 -7.37 0.58 -8.99
N ILE A 48 -7.81 -0.32 -8.11
CA ILE A 48 -7.42 -1.73 -8.07
C ILE A 48 -8.62 -2.55 -8.53
N PHE A 49 -8.47 -3.29 -9.62
CA PHE A 49 -9.45 -4.26 -10.07
C PHE A 49 -9.19 -5.57 -9.31
N ALA A 50 -10.08 -5.90 -8.39
CA ALA A 50 -9.83 -6.94 -7.40
C ALA A 50 -9.73 -8.32 -8.06
N ASN A 51 -8.70 -9.06 -7.64
CA ASN A 51 -8.57 -10.50 -7.82
C ASN A 51 -8.12 -11.09 -6.47
N TYR A 52 -8.73 -12.20 -6.07
CA TYR A 52 -8.44 -12.88 -4.82
C TYR A 52 -6.93 -13.13 -4.57
N GLU A 53 -6.15 -13.47 -5.60
CA GLU A 53 -4.75 -13.88 -5.44
C GLU A 53 -3.81 -12.73 -5.05
N ASN A 54 -4.11 -11.51 -5.49
CA ASN A 54 -3.16 -10.39 -5.45
C ASN A 54 -3.73 -9.09 -4.87
N LEU A 55 -5.01 -9.06 -4.49
CA LEU A 55 -5.67 -7.87 -3.94
C LEU A 55 -4.92 -7.29 -2.74
N GLU A 56 -4.63 -8.10 -1.72
CA GLU A 56 -3.94 -7.63 -0.53
C GLU A 56 -2.55 -7.07 -0.86
N TYR A 57 -1.85 -7.71 -1.79
CA TYR A 57 -0.54 -7.26 -2.26
C TYR A 57 -0.62 -5.87 -2.88
N TYR A 58 -1.56 -5.64 -3.81
CA TYR A 58 -1.69 -4.34 -4.47
C TYR A 58 -2.20 -3.23 -3.54
N ILE A 59 -3.06 -3.55 -2.57
CA ILE A 59 -3.45 -2.58 -1.53
C ILE A 59 -2.22 -2.14 -0.74
N ARG A 60 -1.39 -3.10 -0.28
CA ARG A 60 -0.17 -2.80 0.48
C ARG A 60 0.83 -2.01 -0.35
N CYS A 61 1.07 -2.40 -1.61
CA CYS A 61 1.95 -1.63 -2.49
C CYS A 61 1.44 -0.19 -2.66
N SER A 62 0.14 0.00 -2.87
CA SER A 62 -0.48 1.33 -3.01
C SER A 62 -0.27 2.19 -1.77
N MET A 63 -0.41 1.58 -0.59
CA MET A 63 -0.17 2.26 0.68
C MET A 63 1.29 2.64 0.90
N PHE A 64 2.25 1.81 0.49
CA PHE A 64 3.67 2.11 0.63
C PHE A 64 4.15 3.17 -0.37
N ALA A 65 3.85 2.96 -1.66
CA ALA A 65 4.29 3.86 -2.73
C ALA A 65 3.75 5.28 -2.55
N TYR A 66 2.51 5.43 -2.08
CA TYR A 66 1.82 6.72 -2.02
C TYR A 66 1.47 7.18 -0.60
N ALA A 67 2.13 6.65 0.44
CA ALA A 67 1.81 6.97 1.85
C ALA A 67 1.89 8.47 2.18
N GLN A 68 2.78 9.22 1.52
CA GLN A 68 2.98 10.65 1.75
C GLN A 68 2.06 11.53 0.90
N GLN A 69 1.36 10.95 -0.08
CA GLN A 69 0.46 11.66 -0.97
C GLN A 69 -0.98 11.53 -0.47
N LYS A 70 -1.83 12.53 -0.75
CA LYS A 70 -3.28 12.44 -0.48
C LYS A 70 -3.96 11.59 -1.55
N THR A 71 -3.58 10.33 -1.63
CA THR A 71 -4.05 9.39 -2.64
C THR A 71 -5.21 8.57 -2.10
N VAL A 72 -6.30 8.49 -2.88
CA VAL A 72 -7.44 7.63 -2.61
C VAL A 72 -7.25 6.30 -3.33
N ILE A 73 -7.35 5.19 -2.60
CA ILE A 73 -7.29 3.83 -3.14
C ILE A 73 -8.74 3.35 -3.30
N VAL A 74 -9.13 2.99 -4.51
CA VAL A 74 -10.46 2.47 -4.83
C VAL A 74 -10.32 1.03 -5.28
N ILE A 75 -10.98 0.12 -4.58
CA ILE A 75 -11.00 -1.31 -4.87
C ILE A 75 -12.30 -1.61 -5.59
N HIS A 76 -12.21 -2.00 -6.86
CA HIS A 76 -13.34 -2.42 -7.66
C HIS A 76 -13.56 -3.92 -7.51
N ILE A 77 -14.74 -4.31 -7.03
CA ILE A 77 -15.09 -5.70 -6.72
C ILE A 77 -16.23 -6.14 -7.63
N ASP A 78 -15.97 -7.14 -8.46
CA ASP A 78 -16.98 -7.76 -9.34
C ASP A 78 -17.89 -8.68 -8.52
N ARG A 79 -19.20 -8.44 -8.57
CA ARG A 79 -20.20 -9.27 -7.86
C ARG A 79 -20.30 -10.71 -8.37
N SER A 80 -19.83 -10.95 -9.58
CA SER A 80 -19.86 -12.26 -10.21
C SER A 80 -18.60 -13.10 -9.95
N ASP A 81 -17.62 -12.55 -9.25
CA ASP A 81 -16.39 -13.26 -8.90
C ASP A 81 -16.69 -14.46 -7.97
N ALA A 82 -16.03 -15.59 -8.23
CA ALA A 82 -16.21 -16.81 -7.45
C ALA A 82 -15.71 -16.67 -5.99
N HIS A 83 -14.84 -15.70 -5.73
CA HIS A 83 -14.23 -15.38 -4.44
C HIS A 83 -14.75 -14.05 -3.88
N PHE A 84 -15.96 -13.64 -4.28
CA PHE A 84 -16.55 -12.36 -3.89
C PHE A 84 -16.50 -12.12 -2.37
N ASP A 85 -16.89 -13.10 -1.56
CA ASP A 85 -16.96 -12.95 -0.10
C ASP A 85 -15.57 -12.74 0.50
N GLU A 86 -14.55 -13.45 0.03
CA GLU A 86 -13.16 -13.30 0.47
C GLU A 86 -12.56 -11.96 0.02
N ILE A 87 -12.79 -11.58 -1.24
CA ILE A 87 -12.35 -10.30 -1.81
C ILE A 87 -12.96 -9.15 -1.01
N MET A 88 -14.26 -9.22 -0.74
CA MET A 88 -14.99 -8.22 0.05
C MET A 88 -14.43 -8.14 1.47
N TYR A 89 -14.21 -9.28 2.13
CA TYR A 89 -13.63 -9.32 3.46
C TYR A 89 -12.25 -8.66 3.53
N ILE A 90 -11.38 -8.94 2.55
CA ILE A 90 -10.06 -8.30 2.47
C ILE A 90 -10.23 -6.79 2.27
N ALA A 91 -11.02 -6.37 1.30
CA ALA A 91 -11.19 -4.96 0.96
C ALA A 91 -11.78 -4.14 2.13
N GLU A 92 -12.82 -4.64 2.79
CA GLU A 92 -13.44 -3.98 3.95
C GLU A 92 -12.52 -3.93 5.17
N SER A 93 -11.69 -4.97 5.38
CA SER A 93 -10.68 -4.98 6.45
C SER A 93 -9.68 -3.83 6.29
N PHE A 94 -9.30 -3.49 5.04
CA PHE A 94 -8.44 -2.33 4.78
C PHE A 94 -9.22 -1.00 4.83
N ALA A 95 -10.42 -0.93 4.25
CA ALA A 95 -11.24 0.28 4.25
C ALA A 95 -11.59 0.75 5.67
N SER A 96 -11.88 -0.18 6.58
CA SER A 96 -12.18 0.14 7.99
C SER A 96 -10.97 0.69 8.77
N ARG A 97 -9.74 0.39 8.35
CA ARG A 97 -8.49 0.81 9.01
C ARG A 97 -7.87 2.05 8.38
N HIS A 98 -8.18 2.31 7.11
CA HIS A 98 -7.54 3.34 6.31
C HIS A 98 -8.57 4.25 5.65
N GLY A 99 -8.68 5.48 6.14
CA GLY A 99 -9.68 6.45 5.67
C GLY A 99 -9.54 6.91 4.21
N ASN A 100 -8.48 6.47 3.51
CA ASN A 100 -8.24 6.71 2.10
C ASN A 100 -8.52 5.49 1.21
N VAL A 101 -8.97 4.37 1.77
CA VAL A 101 -9.36 3.16 1.01
C VAL A 101 -10.89 3.12 0.87
N ARG A 102 -11.39 2.84 -0.33
CA ARG A 102 -12.80 2.75 -0.67
C ARG A 102 -13.07 1.47 -1.45
N CYS A 103 -14.24 0.88 -1.23
CA CYS A 103 -14.70 -0.28 -1.99
C CYS A 103 -15.86 0.15 -2.91
N GLU A 104 -15.78 -0.22 -4.18
CA GLU A 104 -16.81 0.01 -5.19
C GLU A 104 -17.22 -1.32 -5.81
N LEU A 105 -18.52 -1.61 -5.80
CA LEU A 105 -19.07 -2.79 -6.46
C LEU A 105 -19.29 -2.46 -7.95
N ILE A 106 -18.77 -3.31 -8.83
CA ILE A 106 -18.96 -3.22 -10.29
C ILE A 106 -19.68 -4.44 -10.85
#